data_AF-A0A3D5X4A1-F1
#
_entry.id   AF-A0A3D5X4A1-F1
#
_cell.length_a   1.000
_cell.length_b   1.000
_cell.length_c   1.000
_cell.angle_alpha   90.00
_cell.angle_beta   90.00
_cell.angle_gamma   90.00
#
_symmetry.space_group_name_H-M   'P 1'
#
loop_
_entity.id
_entity.type
_entity.pdbx_description
1 polymer ?
#
loop_
_entity_poly.entity_id
_entity_poly.type
_entity_poly.pdbx_seq_one_letter_code
_entity_poly.pdbx_strand_id
1 'polypeptide(L)'
;MKHEDRTSDGPAPKAVQFEYNGSEWIKLIGYKIEVRSEQYVYSEKGWIFDPTIRFKMDRPDYTYIAENDPIAHPKYSDLGYYYGASGLHRNFDMRLLFFHLKSYTYELDDGTSIIYTPEEDDPELFTIYNEQGADAATELLFQRIVQEGLILLLEHKFPEATPMSEGVEVHYIIEFETYNDLLTRSYLEAEYKCITAGSEGNPAKFEFIDGPRDRTN
;
A
#
# COMPACT_ATOMS: atom_id res chain seq x y z
N MET A 1 16.25 -3.03 -59.98
CA MET A 1 16.51 -3.39 -58.58
C MET A 1 15.28 -2.98 -57.80
N LYS A 2 14.45 -3.94 -57.37
CA LYS A 2 13.28 -3.66 -56.53
C LYS A 2 13.78 -3.44 -55.10
N HIS A 3 13.49 -2.29 -54.51
CA HIS A 3 13.50 -2.15 -53.05
C HIS A 3 12.04 -2.19 -52.60
N GLU A 4 11.66 -3.34 -52.05
CA GLU A 4 10.46 -3.47 -51.23
C GLU A 4 10.82 -3.00 -49.83
N ASP A 5 10.29 -1.85 -49.42
CA ASP A 5 10.26 -1.46 -48.01
C ASP A 5 9.10 -2.21 -47.35
N ARG A 6 9.45 -3.18 -46.49
CA ARG A 6 8.53 -3.81 -45.56
C ARG A 6 8.34 -2.86 -44.38
N THR A 7 7.25 -2.11 -44.38
CA THR A 7 6.79 -1.44 -43.15
C THR A 7 6.08 -2.45 -42.26
N SER A 8 6.60 -2.59 -41.05
CA SER A 8 6.04 -3.38 -39.95
C SER A 8 4.59 -3.00 -39.65
N ASP A 9 3.69 -3.99 -39.70
CA ASP A 9 2.33 -3.93 -39.17
C ASP A 9 2.38 -3.82 -37.64
N GLY A 10 2.57 -2.60 -37.14
CA GLY A 10 2.11 -2.21 -35.81
C GLY A 10 0.68 -1.66 -35.91
N PRO A 11 -0.15 -1.75 -34.86
CA PRO A 11 -1.47 -1.14 -34.88
C PRO A 11 -1.35 0.36 -35.18
N ALA A 12 -2.15 0.85 -36.12
CA ALA A 12 -2.16 2.26 -36.51
C ALA A 12 -2.43 3.15 -35.28
N PRO A 13 -1.70 4.27 -35.08
CA PRO A 13 -1.98 5.18 -33.98
C PRO A 13 -3.42 5.70 -34.11
N LYS A 14 -4.21 5.60 -33.04
CA LYS A 14 -5.61 6.08 -33.00
C LYS A 14 -5.71 7.61 -32.98
N ALA A 15 -4.61 8.30 -32.67
CA ALA A 15 -4.51 9.75 -32.72
C ALA A 15 -3.81 10.18 -34.02
N VAL A 16 -4.17 11.38 -34.52
CA VAL A 16 -3.62 11.96 -35.74
C VAL A 16 -3.37 13.44 -35.46
N GLN A 17 -2.20 13.97 -35.82
CA GLN A 17 -1.88 15.37 -35.63
C GLN A 17 -2.09 16.16 -36.93
N PHE A 18 -2.64 17.36 -36.80
CA PHE A 18 -2.83 18.30 -37.89
C PHE A 18 -2.19 19.64 -37.54
N GLU A 19 -1.67 20.33 -38.55
CA GLU A 19 -1.19 21.72 -38.44
C GLU A 19 -2.07 22.61 -39.33
N TYR A 20 -2.52 23.74 -38.80
CA TYR A 20 -3.28 24.72 -39.57
C TYR A 20 -2.33 25.74 -40.20
N ASN A 21 -2.23 25.73 -41.54
CA ASN A 21 -1.29 26.60 -42.27
C ASN A 21 -1.83 28.01 -42.54
N GLY A 22 -2.97 28.39 -41.96
CA GLY A 22 -3.69 29.63 -42.25
C GLY A 22 -4.83 29.50 -43.25
N SER A 23 -4.96 28.36 -43.94
CA SER A 23 -6.03 28.10 -44.92
C SER A 23 -6.66 26.71 -44.81
N GLU A 24 -5.88 25.69 -44.46
CA GLU A 24 -6.36 24.31 -44.34
C GLU A 24 -5.63 23.57 -43.20
N TRP A 25 -6.28 22.52 -42.71
CA TRP A 25 -5.69 21.58 -41.75
C TRP A 25 -4.91 20.51 -42.51
N ILE A 26 -3.59 20.55 -42.43
CA ILE A 26 -2.72 19.56 -43.07
C ILE A 26 -2.40 18.47 -42.05
N LYS A 27 -2.65 17.21 -42.40
CA LYS A 27 -2.23 16.07 -41.60
C LYS A 27 -0.71 15.99 -41.59
N LEU A 28 -0.09 16.03 -40.41
CA LEU A 28 1.35 15.85 -40.27
C LEU A 28 1.70 14.38 -40.44
N ILE A 29 2.53 14.08 -41.44
CA ILE A 29 3.05 12.74 -41.74
C ILE A 29 4.45 12.62 -41.12
N GLY A 30 4.71 11.57 -40.35
CA GLY A 30 6.01 11.32 -39.73
C GLY A 30 6.17 11.88 -38.31
N TYR A 31 5.13 12.48 -37.73
CA TYR A 31 5.15 12.79 -36.30
C TYR A 31 5.11 11.49 -35.49
N LYS A 32 6.07 11.31 -34.58
CA LYS A 32 6.06 10.19 -33.64
C LYS A 32 4.98 10.45 -32.60
N ILE A 33 3.82 9.85 -32.80
CA ILE A 33 2.80 9.75 -31.76
C ILE A 33 3.26 8.61 -30.85
N GLU A 34 3.76 8.97 -29.67
CA GLU A 34 4.05 8.00 -28.63
C GLU A 34 2.72 7.53 -28.04
N VAL A 35 2.45 6.23 -28.15
CA VAL A 35 1.36 5.60 -27.42
C VAL A 35 1.86 5.34 -26.02
N ARG A 36 1.25 6.00 -25.04
CA ARG A 36 1.56 5.82 -23.61
C ARG A 36 0.38 5.15 -22.92
N SER A 37 0.65 4.23 -22.00
CA SER A 37 -0.37 3.54 -21.18
C SER A 37 -0.48 4.13 -19.77
N GLU A 38 0.22 5.23 -19.54
CA GLU A 38 0.31 5.93 -18.27
C GLU A 38 -0.99 6.67 -17.89
N GLN A 39 -1.15 6.93 -16.58
CA GLN A 39 -2.29 7.67 -16.04
C GLN A 39 -2.06 9.18 -16.21
N TYR A 40 -3.10 9.88 -16.69
CA TYR A 40 -3.12 11.34 -16.82
C TYR A 40 -4.38 11.88 -16.16
N VAL A 41 -4.24 13.00 -15.46
CA VAL A 41 -5.35 13.75 -14.84
C VAL A 41 -5.51 15.09 -15.55
N TYR A 42 -6.75 15.48 -15.85
CA TYR A 42 -7.04 16.77 -16.46
C TYR A 42 -7.18 17.86 -15.40
N SER A 43 -6.42 18.95 -15.55
CA SER A 43 -6.44 20.13 -14.69
C SER A 43 -6.73 21.40 -15.50
N GLU A 44 -6.81 22.55 -14.83
CA GLU A 44 -6.90 23.86 -15.50
C GLU A 44 -5.72 24.14 -16.45
N LYS A 45 -4.58 23.47 -16.26
CA LYS A 45 -3.39 23.57 -17.11
C LYS A 45 -3.34 22.50 -18.22
N GLY A 46 -4.38 21.68 -18.34
CA GLY A 46 -4.46 20.56 -19.28
C GLY A 46 -4.18 19.20 -18.64
N TRP A 47 -3.87 18.20 -19.47
CA TRP A 47 -3.50 16.86 -19.04
C TRP A 47 -2.13 16.85 -18.37
N ILE A 48 -2.08 16.35 -17.14
CA ILE A 48 -0.86 16.19 -16.33
C ILE A 48 -0.64 14.70 -16.12
N PHE A 49 0.59 14.23 -16.35
CA PHE A 49 0.97 12.85 -16.03
C PHE A 49 0.93 12.65 -14.51
N ASP A 50 0.26 11.60 -14.07
CA ASP A 50 0.07 11.24 -12.67
C ASP A 50 0.53 9.80 -12.45
N PRO A 51 1.75 9.58 -11.91
CA PRO A 51 2.26 8.24 -11.65
C PRO A 51 1.70 7.62 -10.35
N THR A 52 0.71 8.24 -9.69
CA THR A 52 0.20 7.74 -8.41
C THR A 52 -0.32 6.32 -8.52
N ILE A 53 0.19 5.43 -7.68
CA ILE A 53 -0.26 4.05 -7.57
C ILE A 53 -1.25 3.96 -6.41
N ARG A 54 -2.50 3.61 -6.72
CA ARG A 54 -3.54 3.37 -5.72
C ARG A 54 -3.95 1.90 -5.72
N PHE A 55 -3.99 1.28 -4.56
CA PHE A 55 -4.52 -0.08 -4.43
C PHE A 55 -5.22 -0.32 -3.09
N LYS A 56 -6.23 -1.19 -3.12
CA LYS A 56 -6.87 -1.72 -1.93
C LYS A 56 -6.20 -3.01 -1.52
N MET A 57 -5.83 -3.11 -0.24
CA MET A 57 -5.33 -4.34 0.34
C MET A 57 -6.39 -5.45 0.26
N ASP A 58 -5.96 -6.65 -0.12
CA ASP A 58 -6.76 -7.86 -0.02
C ASP A 58 -6.06 -8.90 0.87
N ARG A 59 -6.67 -10.08 1.03
CA ARG A 59 -6.19 -11.16 1.90
C ARG A 59 -4.67 -11.42 1.81
N PRO A 60 -4.03 -11.55 0.63
CA PRO A 60 -2.59 -11.80 0.57
C PRO A 60 -1.74 -10.68 1.20
N ASP A 61 -2.21 -9.43 1.13
CA ASP A 61 -1.50 -8.28 1.67
C ASP A 61 -1.54 -8.30 3.20
N TYR A 62 -2.72 -8.59 3.78
CA TYR A 62 -2.85 -8.78 5.23
C TYR A 62 -2.11 -10.01 5.73
N THR A 63 -2.16 -11.12 5.00
CA THR A 63 -1.39 -12.33 5.34
C THR A 63 0.10 -12.03 5.35
N TYR A 64 0.61 -11.29 4.36
CA TYR A 64 2.03 -10.94 4.31
C TYR A 64 2.47 -10.15 5.55
N ILE A 65 1.70 -9.13 5.95
CA ILE A 65 2.01 -8.37 7.17
C ILE A 65 1.94 -9.27 8.40
N ALA A 66 0.93 -10.14 8.51
CA ALA A 66 0.77 -11.03 9.65
C ALA A 66 1.90 -12.07 9.78
N GLU A 67 2.37 -12.62 8.66
CA GLU A 67 3.48 -13.59 8.63
C GLU A 67 4.84 -12.95 8.97
N ASN A 68 4.93 -11.61 8.86
CA ASN A 68 6.11 -10.82 9.19
C ASN A 68 5.87 -9.90 10.41
N ASP A 69 4.85 -10.19 11.21
CA ASP A 69 4.49 -9.41 12.38
C ASP A 69 5.52 -9.64 13.51
N PRO A 70 6.04 -8.59 14.16
CA PRO A 70 6.98 -8.71 15.28
C PRO A 70 6.45 -9.57 16.43
N ILE A 71 5.13 -9.63 16.61
CA ILE A 71 4.45 -10.44 17.62
C ILE A 71 3.43 -11.34 16.91
N ALA A 72 3.92 -12.41 16.30
CA ALA A 72 3.08 -13.38 15.61
C ALA A 72 2.06 -14.04 16.56
N HIS A 73 0.86 -14.34 16.04
CA HIS A 73 -0.10 -15.13 16.82
C HIS A 73 0.40 -16.57 16.97
N PRO A 74 0.41 -17.13 18.19
CA PRO A 74 1.05 -18.42 18.47
C PRO A 74 0.46 -19.63 17.72
N LYS A 75 -0.77 -19.50 17.24
CA LYS A 75 -1.52 -20.58 16.58
C LYS A 75 -1.82 -20.32 15.10
N TYR A 76 -1.90 -19.06 14.68
CA TYR A 76 -2.46 -18.69 13.37
C TYR A 76 -1.42 -17.84 12.67
N SER A 77 -0.82 -18.36 11.59
CA SER A 77 0.24 -17.66 10.87
C SER A 77 -0.28 -16.44 10.09
N ASP A 78 -1.58 -16.39 9.80
CA ASP A 78 -2.24 -15.28 9.12
C ASP A 78 -2.83 -14.25 10.10
N LEU A 79 -2.35 -14.23 11.35
CA LEU A 79 -2.73 -13.29 12.39
C LEU A 79 -1.50 -12.82 13.17
N GLY A 80 -1.35 -11.50 13.30
CA GLY A 80 -0.30 -10.86 14.09
C GLY A 80 -0.89 -9.96 15.17
N TYR A 81 -0.24 -9.89 16.34
CA TYR A 81 -0.65 -9.02 17.44
C TYR A 81 -0.07 -7.62 17.31
N TYR A 82 1.16 -7.42 16.84
CA TYR A 82 1.79 -6.10 16.89
C TYR A 82 1.11 -5.08 15.96
N TYR A 83 0.79 -5.50 14.74
CA TYR A 83 0.03 -4.68 13.78
C TYR A 83 -1.47 -4.96 13.82
N GLY A 84 -1.89 -6.10 14.38
CA GLY A 84 -3.28 -6.58 14.32
C GLY A 84 -3.68 -7.14 12.95
N ALA A 85 -2.76 -7.38 12.04
CA ALA A 85 -3.07 -7.83 10.68
C ALA A 85 -3.72 -9.23 10.67
N SER A 86 -4.83 -9.39 9.94
CA SER A 86 -5.49 -10.69 9.74
C SER A 86 -5.79 -10.97 8.27
N GLY A 87 -5.17 -12.01 7.72
CA GLY A 87 -5.45 -12.53 6.38
C GLY A 87 -6.87 -13.09 6.25
N LEU A 88 -7.31 -13.87 7.25
CA LEU A 88 -8.66 -14.43 7.29
C LEU A 88 -9.75 -13.34 7.20
N HIS A 89 -9.63 -12.31 8.03
CA HIS A 89 -10.64 -11.26 8.20
C HIS A 89 -10.45 -10.01 7.31
N ARG A 90 -9.29 -9.92 6.63
CA ARG A 90 -8.92 -8.84 5.70
C ARG A 90 -8.99 -7.47 6.36
N ASN A 91 -8.36 -7.34 7.50
CA ASN A 91 -8.35 -6.12 8.30
C ASN A 91 -7.14 -6.07 9.22
N PHE A 92 -6.93 -4.90 9.82
CA PHE A 92 -6.21 -4.77 11.09
C PHE A 92 -7.23 -4.79 12.23
N ASP A 93 -7.12 -5.74 13.15
CA ASP A 93 -7.91 -5.76 14.38
C ASP A 93 -7.36 -4.69 15.32
N MET A 94 -8.18 -3.70 15.68
CA MET A 94 -7.81 -2.55 16.52
C MET A 94 -8.40 -2.66 17.92
N ARG A 95 -9.08 -3.77 18.25
CA ARG A 95 -9.78 -3.91 19.53
C ARG A 95 -8.79 -4.11 20.67
N LEU A 96 -8.61 -3.09 21.51
CA LEU A 96 -7.63 -3.14 22.58
C LEU A 96 -7.93 -4.27 23.56
N LEU A 97 -9.07 -4.24 24.25
CA LEU A 97 -9.36 -5.20 25.34
C LEU A 97 -9.79 -6.59 24.86
N PHE A 98 -10.22 -6.72 23.60
CA PHE A 98 -10.70 -8.00 23.05
C PHE A 98 -9.65 -8.73 22.21
N PHE A 99 -8.57 -8.04 21.83
CA PHE A 99 -7.53 -8.60 20.99
C PHE A 99 -6.13 -8.28 21.55
N HIS A 100 -5.66 -7.04 21.44
CA HIS A 100 -4.28 -6.66 21.76
C HIS A 100 -3.88 -6.81 23.23
N LEU A 101 -4.77 -6.44 24.15
CA LEU A 101 -4.54 -6.49 25.60
C LEU A 101 -5.20 -7.71 26.24
N LYS A 102 -5.59 -8.69 25.43
CA LYS A 102 -6.23 -9.92 25.90
C LYS A 102 -5.21 -11.04 25.96
N SER A 103 -4.89 -11.50 27.16
CA SER A 103 -4.09 -12.71 27.33
C SER A 103 -4.73 -13.90 26.62
N TYR A 104 -3.89 -14.72 26.00
CA TYR A 104 -4.30 -15.93 25.30
C TYR A 104 -3.52 -17.12 25.84
N THR A 105 -4.20 -18.22 26.09
CA THR A 105 -3.59 -19.49 26.49
C THR A 105 -4.17 -20.61 25.65
N TYR A 106 -3.31 -21.46 25.12
CA TYR A 106 -3.69 -22.63 24.33
C TYR A 106 -2.87 -23.84 24.71
N GLU A 107 -3.52 -24.90 25.13
CA GLU A 107 -2.87 -26.17 25.46
C GLU A 107 -2.74 -27.04 24.20
N LEU A 108 -1.53 -27.53 23.96
CA LEU A 108 -1.23 -28.54 22.95
C LEU A 108 -1.51 -29.94 23.50
N ASP A 109 -1.68 -30.91 22.58
CA ASP A 109 -1.98 -32.30 22.93
C ASP A 109 -0.84 -32.97 23.74
N ASP A 110 0.38 -32.44 23.67
CA ASP A 110 1.54 -32.90 24.43
C ASP A 110 1.64 -32.27 25.84
N GLY A 111 0.67 -31.43 26.21
CA GLY A 111 0.62 -30.73 27.49
C GLY A 111 1.44 -29.43 27.54
N THR A 112 1.95 -28.95 26.41
CA THR A 112 2.62 -27.65 26.30
C THR A 112 1.59 -26.53 26.18
N SER A 113 1.67 -25.53 27.05
CA SER A 113 0.85 -24.32 26.98
C SER A 113 1.54 -23.26 26.14
N ILE A 114 0.85 -22.73 25.14
CA ILE A 114 1.24 -21.50 24.48
C ILE A 114 0.55 -20.33 25.16
N ILE A 115 1.32 -19.32 25.55
CA ILE A 115 0.83 -18.18 26.31
C ILE A 115 1.23 -16.90 25.58
N TYR A 116 0.28 -15.98 25.46
CA TYR A 116 0.51 -14.59 25.12
C TYR A 116 0.02 -13.72 26.29
N THR A 117 0.88 -12.82 26.75
CA THR A 117 0.69 -11.92 27.88
C THR A 117 1.11 -10.52 27.45
N PRO A 118 0.17 -9.56 27.29
CA PRO A 118 0.48 -8.22 26.79
C PRO A 118 1.55 -7.49 27.58
N GLU A 119 1.63 -7.69 28.90
CA GLU A 119 2.67 -7.10 29.75
C GLU A 119 4.09 -7.57 29.38
N GLU A 120 4.23 -8.79 28.86
CA GLU A 120 5.52 -9.39 28.53
C GLU A 120 5.82 -9.29 27.03
N ASP A 121 4.83 -9.56 26.18
CA ASP A 121 4.98 -9.63 24.73
C ASP A 121 4.86 -8.25 24.05
N ASP A 122 4.02 -7.35 24.58
CA ASP A 122 3.86 -5.97 24.08
C ASP A 122 3.85 -4.94 25.24
N PRO A 123 4.95 -4.86 26.00
CA PRO A 123 5.04 -4.01 27.19
C PRO A 123 4.82 -2.53 26.88
N GLU A 124 5.14 -2.08 25.66
CA GLU A 124 4.94 -0.70 25.22
C GLU A 124 3.44 -0.37 25.13
N LEU A 125 2.67 -1.16 24.40
CA LEU A 125 1.22 -0.96 24.28
C LEU A 125 0.54 -1.11 25.64
N PHE A 126 0.95 -2.10 26.43
CA PHE A 126 0.44 -2.31 27.78
C PHE A 126 0.69 -1.10 28.68
N THR A 127 1.90 -0.54 28.65
CA THR A 127 2.26 0.65 29.44
C THR A 127 1.47 1.87 28.99
N ILE A 128 1.42 2.15 27.68
CA ILE A 128 0.68 3.29 27.13
C ILE A 128 -0.81 3.20 27.50
N TYR A 129 -1.43 2.03 27.38
CA TYR A 129 -2.83 1.85 27.77
C TYR A 129 -3.06 2.15 29.26
N ASN A 130 -2.20 1.63 30.15
CA ASN A 130 -2.40 1.79 31.59
C ASN A 130 -2.06 3.20 32.10
N GLU A 131 -1.09 3.89 31.48
CA GLU A 131 -0.64 5.20 31.92
C GLU A 131 -1.35 6.36 31.21
N GLN A 132 -1.71 6.18 29.93
CA GLN A 132 -2.22 7.24 29.05
C GLN A 132 -3.64 6.97 28.53
N GLY A 133 -4.12 5.72 28.64
CA GLY A 133 -5.48 5.34 28.31
C GLY A 133 -5.67 4.80 26.88
N ALA A 134 -6.92 4.45 26.56
CA ALA A 134 -7.29 3.76 25.33
C ALA A 134 -7.01 4.59 24.06
N ASP A 135 -7.18 5.91 24.10
CA ASP A 135 -6.97 6.78 22.93
C ASP A 135 -5.50 6.78 22.52
N ALA A 136 -4.57 6.94 23.47
CA ALA A 136 -3.13 6.90 23.22
C ALA A 136 -2.67 5.52 22.73
N ALA A 137 -3.21 4.44 23.31
CA ALA A 137 -2.92 3.09 22.85
C ALA A 137 -3.42 2.83 21.42
N THR A 138 -4.60 3.35 21.08
CA THR A 138 -5.16 3.26 19.72
C THR A 138 -4.31 4.07 18.73
N GLU A 139 -3.81 5.24 19.13
CA GLU A 139 -2.89 6.04 18.32
C GLU A 139 -1.59 5.28 18.03
N LEU A 140 -1.01 4.61 19.02
CA LEU A 140 0.17 3.76 18.82
C LEU A 140 -0.10 2.65 17.79
N LEU A 141 -1.24 1.96 17.88
CA LEU A 141 -1.60 0.92 16.91
C LEU A 141 -1.69 1.48 15.48
N PHE A 142 -2.30 2.66 15.32
CA PHE A 142 -2.31 3.31 14.01
C PHE A 142 -0.91 3.69 13.54
N GLN A 143 -0.05 4.22 14.42
CA GLN A 143 1.34 4.53 14.09
C GLN A 143 2.10 3.29 13.62
N ARG A 144 2.00 2.16 14.33
CA ARG A 144 2.61 0.88 13.93
C ARG A 144 2.11 0.42 12.56
N ILE A 145 0.80 0.50 12.31
CA ILE A 145 0.23 0.13 11.00
C ILE A 145 0.78 1.04 9.90
N VAL A 146 0.66 2.35 10.02
CA VAL A 146 0.94 3.27 8.91
C VAL A 146 2.42 3.60 8.76
N GLN A 147 3.23 3.53 9.80
CA GLN A 147 4.65 3.88 9.75
C GLN A 147 5.56 2.66 9.66
N GLU A 148 5.05 1.44 9.86
CA GLU A 148 5.86 0.22 9.77
C GLU A 148 5.19 -0.84 8.90
N GLY A 149 4.01 -1.35 9.29
CA GLY A 149 3.39 -2.51 8.63
C GLY A 149 3.03 -2.26 7.17
N LEU A 150 2.52 -1.08 6.84
CA LEU A 150 2.23 -0.69 5.45
C LEU A 150 3.49 -0.39 4.64
N ILE A 151 4.56 0.11 5.26
CA ILE A 151 5.86 0.27 4.60
C ILE A 151 6.42 -1.10 4.24
N LEU A 152 6.41 -2.05 5.18
CA LEU A 152 6.82 -3.43 4.96
C LEU A 152 6.08 -4.07 3.76
N LEU A 153 4.78 -3.82 3.64
CA LEU A 153 4.00 -4.28 2.48
C LEU A 153 4.44 -3.62 1.17
N LEU A 154 4.71 -2.31 1.17
CA LEU A 154 5.16 -1.60 -0.04
C LEU A 154 6.51 -2.13 -0.53
N GLU A 155 7.47 -2.33 0.37
CA GLU A 155 8.79 -2.90 0.03
C GLU A 155 8.66 -4.29 -0.60
N HIS A 156 7.66 -5.07 -0.18
CA HIS A 156 7.35 -6.38 -0.75
C HIS A 156 6.67 -6.33 -2.11
N LYS A 157 5.63 -5.49 -2.25
CA LYS A 157 4.83 -5.41 -3.48
C LYS A 157 5.55 -4.68 -4.60
N PHE A 158 6.38 -3.71 -4.26
CA PHE A 158 7.06 -2.83 -5.21
C PHE A 158 8.56 -2.77 -4.92
N PRO A 159 9.27 -3.93 -4.95
CA PRO A 159 10.68 -3.99 -4.60
C PRO A 159 11.57 -3.18 -5.56
N GLU A 160 11.12 -2.95 -6.79
CA GLU A 160 11.83 -2.20 -7.83
C GLU A 160 11.25 -0.77 -8.04
N ALA A 161 10.50 -0.25 -7.07
CA ALA A 161 9.97 1.11 -7.15
C ALA A 161 11.07 2.16 -7.29
N THR A 162 10.76 3.27 -7.96
CA THR A 162 11.63 4.44 -8.09
C THR A 162 10.94 5.67 -7.48
N PRO A 163 11.71 6.63 -6.91
CA PRO A 163 11.14 7.88 -6.38
C PRO A 163 10.45 8.74 -7.42
N MET A 164 10.93 8.68 -8.67
CA MET A 164 10.46 9.51 -9.77
C MET A 164 10.06 8.64 -10.97
N SER A 165 9.07 9.11 -11.72
CA SER A 165 8.70 8.63 -13.05
C SER A 165 8.50 9.83 -13.96
N GLU A 166 9.21 9.89 -15.10
CA GLU A 166 9.14 11.02 -16.05
C GLU A 166 9.29 12.42 -15.41
N GLY A 167 10.07 12.52 -14.33
CA GLY A 167 10.29 13.78 -13.59
C GLY A 167 9.18 14.18 -12.63
N VAL A 168 8.21 13.31 -12.37
CA VAL A 168 7.14 13.46 -11.36
C VAL A 168 7.37 12.48 -10.21
N GLU A 169 7.17 12.93 -8.97
CA GLU A 169 7.28 12.08 -7.76
C GLU A 169 6.19 11.01 -7.77
N VAL A 170 6.56 9.77 -7.44
CA VAL A 170 5.62 8.64 -7.43
C VAL A 170 5.04 8.47 -6.02
N HIS A 171 3.74 8.71 -5.90
CA HIS A 171 2.99 8.48 -4.67
C HIS A 171 2.30 7.12 -4.66
N TYR A 172 2.14 6.55 -3.48
CA TYR A 172 1.46 5.29 -3.25
C TYR A 172 0.34 5.53 -2.23
N ILE A 173 -0.89 5.26 -2.62
CA ILE A 173 -2.06 5.36 -1.74
C ILE A 173 -2.59 3.95 -1.48
N ILE A 174 -2.51 3.53 -0.22
CA ILE A 174 -2.92 2.20 0.22
C ILE A 174 -4.25 2.32 0.94
N GLU A 175 -5.25 1.58 0.46
CA GLU A 175 -6.54 1.50 1.12
C GLU A 175 -6.64 0.23 1.97
N PHE A 176 -6.96 0.38 3.25
CA PHE A 176 -7.01 -0.72 4.22
C PHE A 176 -8.20 -0.62 5.18
N GLU A 177 -8.64 -1.74 5.72
CA GLU A 177 -9.76 -1.85 6.64
C GLU A 177 -9.26 -2.11 8.06
N THR A 178 -9.94 -1.53 9.05
CA THR A 178 -9.75 -1.86 10.46
C THR A 178 -11.01 -2.49 11.05
N TYR A 179 -10.86 -3.22 12.15
CA TYR A 179 -11.97 -3.69 12.96
C TYR A 179 -11.80 -3.20 14.39
N ASN A 180 -12.65 -2.27 14.79
CA ASN A 180 -12.46 -1.47 15.99
C ASN A 180 -13.34 -1.98 17.13
N ASP A 181 -13.15 -1.36 18.29
CA ASP A 181 -14.07 -1.51 19.41
C ASP A 181 -15.52 -1.21 18.99
N LEU A 182 -16.47 -1.79 19.74
CA LEU A 182 -17.90 -1.79 19.41
C LEU A 182 -18.26 -2.50 18.10
N LEU A 183 -17.38 -3.38 17.60
CA LEU A 183 -17.62 -4.24 16.43
C LEU A 183 -17.83 -3.45 15.13
N THR A 184 -17.16 -2.30 15.00
CA THR A 184 -17.26 -1.42 13.84
C THR A 184 -16.09 -1.62 12.88
N ARG A 185 -16.27 -1.27 11.60
CA ARG A 185 -15.19 -1.22 10.61
C ARG A 185 -14.91 0.21 10.18
N SER A 186 -13.64 0.54 10.03
CA SER A 186 -13.22 1.75 9.32
C SER A 186 -12.61 1.38 7.98
N TYR A 187 -12.79 2.25 6.99
CA TYR A 187 -12.26 2.11 5.65
C TYR A 187 -11.35 3.29 5.40
N LEU A 188 -10.05 3.06 5.54
CA LEU A 188 -9.04 4.10 5.61
C LEU A 188 -8.08 4.03 4.42
N GLU A 189 -7.37 5.12 4.17
CA GLU A 189 -6.22 5.19 3.29
C GLU A 189 -5.04 5.91 3.95
N ALA A 190 -3.83 5.55 3.53
CA ALA A 190 -2.58 6.23 3.89
C ALA A 190 -1.71 6.41 2.64
N GLU A 191 -0.91 7.46 2.64
CA GLU A 191 -0.09 7.89 1.53
C GLU A 191 1.40 7.78 1.84
N TYR A 192 2.15 7.36 0.83
CA TYR A 192 3.57 7.09 0.91
C TYR A 192 4.29 7.58 -0.34
N LYS A 193 5.60 7.72 -0.24
CA LYS A 193 6.46 7.85 -1.41
C LYS A 193 7.69 6.98 -1.32
N CYS A 194 8.21 6.58 -2.46
CA CYS A 194 9.50 5.90 -2.56
C CYS A 194 10.62 6.92 -2.33
N ILE A 195 11.51 6.67 -1.38
CA ILE A 195 12.66 7.53 -1.04
C ILE A 195 13.99 6.96 -1.49
N THR A 196 14.07 5.65 -1.74
CA THR A 196 15.26 5.00 -2.28
C THR A 196 14.80 3.98 -3.31
N ALA A 197 15.34 4.09 -4.52
CA ALA A 197 15.01 3.17 -5.59
C ALA A 197 15.43 1.74 -5.26
N GLY A 198 14.62 0.78 -5.69
CA GLY A 198 14.95 -0.63 -5.65
C GLY A 198 16.13 -0.98 -6.55
N SER A 199 16.83 -2.04 -6.19
CA SER A 199 17.85 -2.66 -7.03
C SER A 199 17.98 -4.14 -6.70
N GLU A 200 18.71 -4.88 -7.52
CA GLU A 200 18.92 -6.31 -7.30
C GLU A 200 19.43 -6.61 -5.87
N GLY A 201 18.61 -7.35 -5.10
CA GLY A 201 18.90 -7.71 -3.72
C GLY A 201 18.66 -6.63 -2.66
N ASN A 202 18.24 -5.43 -3.06
CA ASN A 202 17.91 -4.32 -2.14
C ASN A 202 16.55 -3.72 -2.52
N PRO A 203 15.46 -4.09 -1.84
CA PRO A 203 14.13 -3.57 -2.16
C PRO A 203 14.08 -2.06 -1.95
N ALA A 204 13.23 -1.40 -2.74
CA ALA A 204 12.93 0.01 -2.62
C ALA A 204 12.49 0.37 -1.20
N LYS A 205 12.82 1.59 -0.77
CA LYS A 205 12.45 2.11 0.55
C LYS A 205 11.42 3.19 0.43
N PHE A 206 10.46 3.18 1.35
CA PHE A 206 9.33 4.10 1.37
C PHE A 206 9.32 4.90 2.65
N GLU A 207 8.69 6.08 2.60
CA GLU A 207 8.32 6.84 3.78
C GLU A 207 6.83 7.12 3.79
N PHE A 208 6.29 7.19 5.00
CA PHE A 208 4.93 7.63 5.26
C PHE A 208 4.82 9.16 5.05
N ILE A 209 3.76 9.60 4.36
CA ILE A 209 3.49 11.01 4.05
C ILE A 209 2.31 11.53 4.85
N ASP A 210 1.15 10.87 4.76
CA ASP A 210 -0.07 11.33 5.40
C ASP A 210 -1.09 10.20 5.61
N GLY A 211 -2.01 10.40 6.56
CA GLY A 211 -3.04 9.44 6.99
C GLY A 211 -2.87 8.94 8.43
N PRO A 212 -3.63 7.93 8.85
CA PRO A 212 -4.76 7.36 8.11
C PRO A 212 -5.92 8.35 8.01
N ARG A 213 -6.63 8.35 6.89
CA ARG A 213 -7.82 9.17 6.64
C ARG A 213 -8.93 8.33 6.02
N ASP A 214 -10.18 8.77 6.15
CA ASP A 214 -11.29 8.09 5.47
C ASP A 214 -11.03 8.05 3.96
N ARG A 215 -11.29 6.90 3.34
CA ARG A 215 -11.13 6.74 1.89
C ARG A 215 -12.01 7.74 1.17
N THR A 216 -11.44 8.37 0.14
CA THR A 216 -12.22 9.19 -0.78
C THR A 216 -12.84 8.29 -1.84
N ASN A 217 -14.19 8.31 -1.94
CA ASN A 217 -14.93 7.59 -2.98
C ASN A 217 -14.71 8.19 -4.37
#